data_AF-A0A7S0SYB4-F1
#
_entry.id   AF-A0A7S0SYB4-F1
#
_cell.length_a   1.000
_cell.length_b   1.000
_cell.length_c   1.000
_cell.angle_alpha   90.00
_cell.angle_beta   90.00
_cell.angle_gamma   90.00
#
_symmetry.space_group_name_H-M   'P 1'
#
loop_
_entity.id
_entity.type
_entity.pdbx_description
1 polymer ?
#
loop_
_entity_poly.entity_id
_entity_poly.type
_entity_poly.pdbx_seq_one_letter_code
_entity_poly.pdbx_strand_id
1 'polypeptide(L)'
;NNNDRKKSHNYLLLSFGLIILFGLVGYIGYIDLINIKKEDEIILYQNKLDNHKTTTSKSLPNFVFILADDMSWSSVGYGDTGQTPSYLMTNLTQIAQNGIIMKNYYAQEVCSPSR
;
A
#
# COMPACT_ATOMS: atom_id res chain seq x y z
N ASN A 1 -17.97 -3.13 74.96
CA ASN A 1 -18.59 -3.87 73.85
C ASN A 1 -19.35 -3.02 72.79
N ASN A 2 -19.40 -1.68 72.92
CA ASN A 2 -19.93 -0.80 71.85
C ASN A 2 -18.82 -0.02 71.12
N ASN A 3 -17.74 0.35 71.84
CA ASN A 3 -16.58 1.03 71.25
C ASN A 3 -15.80 0.13 70.27
N ASP A 4 -15.65 -1.16 70.58
CA ASP A 4 -14.93 -2.10 69.70
C ASP A 4 -15.69 -2.35 68.39
N ARG A 5 -17.03 -2.45 68.46
CA ARG A 5 -17.89 -2.53 67.27
C ARG A 5 -17.81 -1.27 66.42
N LYS A 6 -17.77 -0.08 67.04
CA LYS A 6 -17.60 1.20 66.32
C LYS A 6 -16.26 1.30 65.61
N LYS A 7 -15.19 0.82 66.26
CA LYS A 7 -13.83 0.80 65.70
C LYS A 7 -13.72 -0.15 64.50
N SER A 8 -14.29 -1.36 64.62
CA SER A 8 -14.37 -2.35 63.53
C SER A 8 -15.09 -1.80 62.29
N HIS A 9 -16.23 -1.12 62.48
CA HIS A 9 -17.02 -0.57 61.38
C HIS A 9 -16.28 0.53 60.58
N ASN A 10 -15.41 1.30 61.25
CA ASN A 10 -14.61 2.34 60.61
C ASN A 10 -13.46 1.77 59.76
N TYR A 11 -12.81 0.68 60.20
CA TYR A 11 -11.80 -0.01 59.40
C TYR A 11 -12.39 -0.67 58.15
N LEU A 12 -13.62 -1.18 58.25
CA LEU A 12 -14.37 -1.71 57.11
C LEU A 12 -14.67 -0.62 56.07
N LEU A 13 -15.07 0.58 56.49
CA LEU A 13 -15.31 1.71 55.59
C LEU A 13 -14.02 2.21 54.94
N LEU A 14 -12.91 2.23 55.69
CA LEU A 14 -11.59 2.58 55.15
C LEU A 14 -11.08 1.58 54.11
N SER A 15 -11.32 0.28 54.30
CA SER A 15 -10.90 -0.74 53.31
C SER A 15 -11.68 -0.64 52.01
N PHE A 16 -12.99 -0.40 52.07
CA PHE A 16 -13.79 -0.10 50.87
C PHE A 16 -13.31 1.16 50.15
N GLY A 17 -12.95 2.21 50.89
CA GLY A 17 -12.38 3.43 50.31
C GLY A 17 -11.05 3.18 49.56
N LEU A 18 -10.18 2.35 50.13
CA LEU A 18 -8.92 1.96 49.48
C LEU A 18 -9.16 1.11 48.22
N ILE A 19 -10.09 0.15 48.26
CA ILE A 19 -10.43 -0.68 47.09
C ILE A 19 -10.96 0.19 45.94
N ILE A 20 -11.83 1.16 46.25
CA ILE A 20 -12.35 2.11 45.26
C ILE A 20 -11.22 2.97 44.70
N LEU A 21 -10.30 3.45 45.54
CA LEU A 21 -9.16 4.25 45.10
C LEU A 21 -8.25 3.48 44.14
N PHE A 22 -7.88 2.24 44.48
CA PHE A 22 -7.08 1.38 43.60
C PHE A 22 -7.82 1.04 42.30
N GLY A 23 -9.14 0.82 42.36
CA GLY A 23 -9.97 0.60 41.18
C GLY A 23 -9.98 1.81 40.24
N LEU A 24 -10.10 3.03 40.77
CA LEU A 24 -10.09 4.26 39.98
C LEU A 24 -8.71 4.55 39.37
N VAL A 25 -7.63 4.41 40.14
CA VAL A 25 -6.27 4.60 39.64
C VAL A 25 -5.95 3.56 38.56
N GLY A 26 -6.33 2.31 38.77
CA GLY A 26 -6.16 1.25 37.77
C GLY A 26 -6.97 1.51 36.50
N TYR A 27 -8.21 2.00 36.63
CA TYR A 27 -9.06 2.32 35.48
C TYR A 27 -8.50 3.47 34.63
N ILE A 28 -8.02 4.54 35.26
CA ILE A 28 -7.39 5.68 34.54
C ILE A 28 -6.15 5.19 33.78
N GLY A 29 -5.25 4.45 34.44
CA GLY A 29 -4.06 3.91 33.78
C GLY A 29 -4.40 2.93 32.64
N TYR A 30 -5.48 2.16 32.76
CA TYR A 30 -5.95 1.28 31.69
C TYR A 30 -6.43 2.05 30.46
N ILE A 31 -7.16 3.16 30.65
CA ILE A 31 -7.61 4.02 29.54
C ILE A 31 -6.40 4.66 28.83
N ASP A 32 -5.41 5.14 29.58
CA ASP A 32 -4.20 5.73 29.00
C ASP A 32 -3.41 4.71 28.16
N LEU A 33 -3.28 3.46 28.64
CA LEU A 33 -2.63 2.38 27.88
C LEU A 33 -3.36 2.06 26.56
N ILE A 34 -4.69 2.11 26.54
CA ILE A 34 -5.47 1.91 25.31
C ILE A 34 -5.22 3.07 24.34
N ASN A 35 -5.20 4.31 24.83
CA ASN A 35 -4.99 5.48 23.99
C ASN A 35 -3.60 5.48 23.36
N ILE A 36 -2.54 5.16 24.13
CA ILE A 36 -1.16 5.07 23.64
C ILE A 36 -1.04 4.02 22.53
N LYS A 37 -1.58 2.81 22.74
CA LYS A 37 -1.52 1.74 21.73
C LYS A 37 -2.22 2.14 20.42
N LYS A 38 -3.30 2.92 20.51
CA LYS A 38 -4.02 3.44 19.35
C LYS A 38 -3.23 4.52 18.62
N GLU A 39 -2.52 5.39 19.35
CA GLU A 39 -1.65 6.40 18.76
C GLU A 39 -0.48 5.77 18.00
N ASP A 40 0.19 4.76 18.56
CA ASP A 40 1.28 4.04 17.90
C ASP A 40 0.83 3.40 16.58
N GLU A 41 -0.36 2.79 16.57
CA GLU A 41 -0.94 2.20 15.36
C GLU A 41 -1.25 3.28 14.30
N ILE A 42 -1.82 4.42 14.70
CA ILE A 42 -2.09 5.54 13.80
C ILE A 42 -0.79 6.12 13.22
N ILE A 43 0.25 6.29 14.04
CA ILE A 43 1.56 6.78 13.61
C ILE A 43 2.19 5.81 12.61
N LEU A 44 2.07 4.50 12.83
CA LEU A 44 2.56 3.48 11.91
C LEU A 44 1.87 3.56 10.54
N TYR A 45 0.53 3.70 10.51
CA TYR A 45 -0.21 3.88 9.26
C TYR A 45 0.16 5.18 8.56
N GLN A 46 0.28 6.28 9.28
CA GLN A 46 0.63 7.59 8.71
C GLN A 46 2.04 7.57 8.11
N ASN A 47 3.02 7.00 8.83
CA ASN A 47 4.37 6.80 8.31
C ASN A 47 4.37 5.92 7.06
N LYS A 48 3.57 4.85 6.99
CA LYS A 48 3.46 4.01 5.79
C LYS A 48 2.89 4.79 4.59
N LEU A 49 1.90 5.65 4.83
CA LEU A 49 1.33 6.51 3.79
C LEU A 49 2.34 7.58 3.33
N ASP A 50 3.07 8.19 4.25
CA ASP A 50 4.03 9.24 3.96
C ASP A 50 5.31 8.70 3.29
N ASN A 51 5.76 7.48 3.65
CA ASN A 51 6.85 6.80 2.95
C ASN A 51 6.49 6.41 1.51
N HIS A 52 5.21 6.18 1.20
CA HIS A 52 4.75 6.07 -0.19
C HIS A 52 4.61 7.45 -0.87
N LYS A 53 4.61 8.53 -0.08
CA LYS A 53 4.44 9.91 -0.55
C LYS A 53 5.77 10.63 -0.80
N THR A 54 6.91 10.03 -0.46
CA THR A 54 8.23 10.62 -0.70
C THR A 54 8.66 10.48 -2.16
N THR A 55 8.76 11.63 -2.82
CA THR A 55 9.55 11.94 -4.03
C THR A 55 9.17 11.21 -5.32
N THR A 56 7.97 11.46 -5.81
CA THR A 56 7.88 11.94 -7.19
C THR A 56 7.59 13.43 -7.10
N SER A 57 8.57 14.27 -7.43
CA SER A 57 8.23 15.44 -8.25
C SER A 57 7.22 14.92 -9.27
N LYS A 58 5.99 15.43 -9.30
CA LYS A 58 5.01 15.06 -10.33
C LYS A 58 5.53 15.61 -11.68
N SER A 59 6.72 15.23 -12.12
CA SER A 59 7.06 15.27 -13.52
C SER A 59 6.08 14.31 -14.16
N LEU A 60 5.23 14.83 -15.03
CA LEU A 60 4.33 13.99 -15.82
C LEU A 60 5.16 12.85 -16.45
N PRO A 61 4.60 11.64 -16.54
CA PRO A 61 5.28 10.57 -17.24
C PRO A 61 5.60 11.03 -18.66
N ASN A 62 6.85 10.82 -19.10
CA ASN A 62 7.22 11.05 -20.49
C ASN A 62 6.61 9.94 -21.33
N PHE A 63 6.03 10.28 -22.48
CA PHE A 63 5.59 9.30 -23.46
C PHE A 63 6.55 9.29 -24.65
N VAL A 64 6.94 8.10 -25.08
CA VAL A 64 7.78 7.89 -26.26
C VAL A 64 6.98 7.06 -27.25
N PHE A 65 6.68 7.63 -28.41
CA PHE A 65 5.99 6.95 -29.51
C PHE A 65 6.99 6.64 -30.62
N ILE A 66 7.15 5.35 -30.93
CA ILE A 66 8.05 4.85 -31.96
C ILE A 66 7.19 4.27 -33.08
N LEU A 67 7.31 4.85 -34.28
CA LEU A 67 6.61 4.40 -35.49
C LEU A 67 7.66 3.94 -36.52
N ALA A 68 7.46 2.74 -37.05
CA ALA A 68 8.27 2.20 -38.15
C ALA A 68 7.48 2.32 -39.46
N ASP A 69 8.16 2.70 -40.54
CA ASP A 69 7.60 2.74 -41.90
C ASP A 69 7.72 1.36 -42.55
N ASP A 70 6.73 0.96 -43.34
CA ASP A 70 6.73 -0.27 -44.16
C ASP A 70 7.09 -1.58 -43.41
N MET A 71 6.86 -1.62 -42.09
CA MET A 71 7.19 -2.78 -41.27
C MET A 71 6.00 -3.75 -41.16
N SER A 72 6.19 -5.00 -41.61
CA SER A 72 5.21 -6.07 -41.46
C SER A 72 5.12 -6.60 -40.02
N TRP A 73 3.92 -7.04 -39.63
CA TRP A 73 3.64 -7.69 -38.33
C TRP A 73 4.54 -8.91 -38.06
N SER A 74 4.93 -9.62 -39.13
CA SER A 74 5.75 -10.83 -39.04
C SER A 74 7.23 -10.53 -38.79
N SER A 75 7.70 -9.30 -39.02
CA SER A 75 9.13 -8.97 -39.05
C SER A 75 9.74 -8.65 -37.69
N VAL A 76 8.95 -8.61 -36.61
CA VAL A 76 9.42 -8.18 -35.28
C VAL A 76 9.96 -9.33 -34.41
N GLY A 77 9.49 -10.55 -34.68
CA GLY A 77 10.02 -11.77 -34.06
C GLY A 77 9.50 -12.14 -32.67
N TYR A 78 8.50 -11.43 -32.11
CA TYR A 78 7.85 -11.80 -30.84
C TYR A 78 6.57 -12.67 -31.00
N GLY A 79 6.23 -13.09 -32.23
CA GLY A 79 4.96 -13.76 -32.55
C GLY A 79 4.86 -15.24 -32.12
N ASP A 80 3.62 -15.78 -32.16
CA ASP A 80 3.26 -17.14 -31.72
C ASP A 80 3.81 -18.28 -32.60
N THR A 81 4.57 -17.99 -33.66
CA THR A 81 5.20 -19.03 -34.47
C THR A 81 6.37 -19.59 -33.65
N GLY A 82 6.24 -20.79 -33.08
CA GLY A 82 7.22 -21.43 -32.18
C GLY A 82 8.62 -21.72 -32.75
N GLN A 83 9.06 -20.96 -33.74
CA GLN A 83 10.40 -20.89 -34.29
C GLN A 83 10.93 -19.48 -34.05
N THR A 84 11.98 -19.33 -33.23
CA THR A 84 12.67 -18.05 -33.07
C THR A 84 13.25 -17.64 -34.43
N PRO A 85 12.77 -16.56 -35.07
CA PRO A 85 13.27 -16.19 -36.38
C PRO A 85 14.71 -15.67 -36.26
N SER A 86 15.50 -15.80 -37.32
CA SER A 86 16.86 -15.23 -37.41
C SER A 86 16.89 -13.69 -37.37
N TYR A 87 15.74 -13.04 -37.44
CA TYR A 87 15.54 -11.59 -37.40
C TYR A 87 14.91 -11.09 -36.09
N LEU A 88 15.12 -11.81 -34.97
CA LEU A 88 14.59 -11.43 -33.66
C LEU A 88 15.07 -10.04 -33.22
N MET A 89 14.14 -9.11 -33.03
CA MET A 89 14.43 -7.79 -32.47
C MET A 89 14.48 -7.88 -30.94
N THR A 90 15.66 -8.14 -30.37
CA THR A 90 15.83 -8.40 -28.92
C THR A 90 15.26 -7.28 -28.03
N ASN A 91 15.57 -6.01 -28.34
CA ASN A 91 15.09 -4.87 -27.55
C ASN A 91 13.56 -4.76 -27.58
N LEU A 92 12.96 -4.96 -28.76
CA LEU A 92 11.51 -4.86 -28.92
C LEU A 92 10.79 -6.06 -28.30
N THR A 93 11.41 -7.25 -28.34
CA THR A 93 10.93 -8.45 -27.67
C THR A 93 10.90 -8.25 -26.15
N GLN A 94 11.94 -7.66 -25.57
CA GLN A 94 11.98 -7.34 -24.14
C GLN A 94 10.90 -6.32 -23.74
N ILE A 95 10.65 -5.30 -24.56
CA ILE A 95 9.56 -4.34 -24.34
C ILE A 95 8.20 -5.05 -24.40
N ALA A 96 8.00 -5.93 -25.39
CA ALA A 96 6.76 -6.67 -25.57
C ALA A 96 6.46 -7.62 -24.39
N GLN A 97 7.48 -8.28 -23.84
CA GLN A 97 7.35 -9.15 -22.65
C GLN A 97 6.93 -8.39 -21.38
N ASN A 98 7.34 -7.13 -21.25
CA ASN A 98 7.02 -6.28 -20.11
C ASN A 98 5.82 -5.35 -20.36
N GLY A 99 5.18 -5.46 -21.53
CA GLY A 99 4.16 -4.55 -22.01
C GLY A 99 2.88 -5.26 -22.46
N ILE A 100 2.07 -4.53 -23.23
CA ILE A 100 0.83 -5.03 -23.84
C ILE A 100 1.04 -5.15 -25.34
N ILE A 101 0.78 -6.33 -25.88
CA ILE A 101 0.89 -6.64 -27.31
C ILE A 101 -0.51 -6.61 -27.93
N MET A 102 -0.70 -5.80 -28.97
CA MET A 102 -1.94 -5.78 -29.75
C MET A 102 -1.83 -6.73 -30.95
N LYS A 103 -2.33 -7.96 -30.80
CA LYS A 103 -2.28 -8.99 -31.87
C LYS A 103 -3.19 -8.69 -33.07
N ASN A 104 -4.22 -7.86 -32.90
CA ASN A 104 -5.22 -7.53 -33.92
C ASN A 104 -5.28 -6.02 -34.20
N TYR A 105 -4.12 -5.42 -34.49
CA TYR A 105 -4.00 -4.01 -34.89
C TYR A 105 -4.05 -3.90 -36.42
N TYR A 106 -4.90 -3.00 -36.94
CA TYR A 106 -5.08 -2.78 -38.38
C TYR A 106 -4.69 -1.34 -38.73
N ALA A 107 -3.98 -1.18 -39.85
CA ALA A 107 -3.60 0.12 -40.41
C ALA A 107 -4.03 0.22 -41.88
N GLN A 108 -4.17 1.45 -42.39
CA GLN A 108 -4.35 1.68 -43.82
C GLN A 108 -3.09 1.25 -44.59
N GLU A 109 -3.28 0.67 -45.77
CA GLU A 109 -2.18 0.12 -46.59
C GLU A 109 -1.27 1.19 -47.20
N VAL A 110 -1.74 2.43 -47.24
CA VAL A 110 -1.02 3.59 -47.76
C VAL A 110 -0.49 4.47 -46.62
N CYS A 111 0.76 4.94 -46.74
CA CYS A 111 1.49 5.64 -45.67
C CYS A 111 0.84 6.98 -45.24
N SER A 112 0.11 7.65 -46.14
CA SER A 112 -0.47 8.97 -45.86
C SER A 112 -1.70 8.93 -44.95
N PRO A 113 -2.70 8.05 -45.16
CA PRO A 113 -3.81 7.92 -44.22
C PRO A 113 -3.52 6.99 -43.03
N SER A 114 -2.36 6.33 -42.98
CA SER A 114 -1.93 5.54 -41.82
C SER A 114 -1.20 6.35 -40.75
N ARG A 115 -0.57 7.47 -41.13
CA ARG A 115 0.07 8.46 -40.25
C ARG A 115 -0.95 9.47 -39.70
#